data_AF-A0A060CCQ9-F1
#
_entry.id   AF-A0A060CCQ9-F1
#
_cell.length_a   1.000
_cell.length_b   1.000
_cell.length_c   1.000
_cell.angle_alpha   90.00
_cell.angle_beta   90.00
_cell.angle_gamma   90.00
#
_symmetry.space_group_name_H-M   'P 1'
#
loop_
_entity.id
_entity.type
_entity.pdbx_description
1 polymer ?
#
loop_
_entity_poly.entity_id
_entity_poly.type
_entity_poly.pdbx_seq_one_letter_code
_entity_poly.pdbx_strand_id
1 'polypeptide(L)'
;MLDLPARKGQTLTLRFAEMLHKDGTLYTGNYRGAKCAFRYTAAKDGPVSWHPAFTFYGFRYVELSGLPEGVKPKPSWITAAVLHSDFTTTGTFHSSHPLL
;
A
#
# COMPACT_ATOMS: atom_id res chain seq x y z
N MET A 1 5.46 2.20 -3.11
CA MET A 1 6.17 1.84 -4.34
C MET A 1 5.75 0.44 -4.74
N LEU A 2 5.40 0.26 -6.01
CA LEU A 2 5.10 -1.00 -6.66
C LEU A 2 6.36 -1.45 -7.41
N ASP A 3 6.79 -2.69 -7.21
CA ASP A 3 7.93 -3.30 -7.91
C ASP A 3 7.64 -4.77 -8.26
N LEU A 4 7.06 -5.01 -9.43
CA LEU A 4 6.65 -6.37 -9.84
C LEU A 4 6.56 -6.55 -11.35
N PRO A 5 6.64 -7.80 -11.85
CA PRO A 5 6.45 -8.10 -13.28
C PRO A 5 4.98 -7.95 -13.69
N ALA A 6 4.72 -7.19 -14.75
CA ALA A 6 3.39 -6.99 -15.32
C ALA A 6 3.39 -7.20 -16.84
N ARG A 7 2.22 -7.47 -17.40
CA ARG A 7 2.01 -7.54 -18.87
C ARG A 7 1.43 -6.23 -19.38
N LYS A 8 1.75 -5.84 -20.62
CA LYS A 8 1.18 -4.67 -21.28
C LYS A 8 -0.35 -4.72 -21.23
N GLY A 9 -0.97 -3.62 -20.79
CA GLY A 9 -2.41 -3.48 -20.62
C GLY A 9 -2.96 -4.07 -19.32
N GLN A 10 -2.17 -4.83 -18.55
CA GLN A 10 -2.59 -5.33 -17.25
C GLN A 10 -2.81 -4.16 -16.29
N THR A 11 -3.96 -4.16 -15.63
CA THR A 11 -4.29 -3.14 -14.61
C THR A 11 -4.21 -3.74 -13.22
N LEU A 12 -3.27 -3.22 -12.43
CA LEU A 12 -3.05 -3.55 -11.03
C LEU A 12 -3.82 -2.54 -10.18
N THR A 13 -4.60 -3.03 -9.22
CA THR A 13 -5.32 -2.18 -8.27
C THR A 13 -4.75 -2.38 -6.88
N LEU A 14 -4.45 -1.27 -6.21
CA LEU A 14 -4.07 -1.27 -4.80
C LEU A 14 -5.15 -0.54 -3.99
N ARG A 15 -5.59 -1.18 -2.92
CA ARG A 15 -6.50 -0.61 -1.91
C ARG A 15 -5.82 -0.61 -0.55
N PHE A 16 -6.12 0.40 0.25
CA PHE A 16 -5.43 0.64 1.53
C PHE A 16 -6.44 0.66 2.68
N ALA A 17 -6.05 0.11 3.82
CA ALA A 17 -6.83 0.17 5.05
C ALA A 17 -5.98 0.21 6.32
N GLU A 18 -6.53 0.77 7.39
CA GLU A 18 -5.96 0.80 8.74
C GLU A 18 -6.32 -0.45 9.53
N MET A 19 -7.43 -1.10 9.17
CA MET A 19 -7.98 -2.24 9.88
C MET A 19 -8.46 -3.32 8.91
N LEU A 20 -8.63 -4.53 9.45
CA LEU A 20 -9.22 -5.66 8.77
C LEU A 20 -10.53 -6.05 9.45
N HIS A 21 -11.45 -6.60 8.66
CA HIS A 21 -12.54 -7.42 9.18
C HIS A 21 -11.99 -8.73 9.78
N LYS A 22 -12.83 -9.44 10.54
CA LYS A 22 -12.45 -10.72 11.18
C LYS A 22 -12.03 -11.79 10.16
N ASP A 23 -12.52 -11.71 8.93
CA ASP A 23 -12.18 -12.62 7.83
C ASP A 23 -10.88 -12.24 7.10
N GLY A 24 -10.21 -11.17 7.53
CA GLY A 24 -8.98 -10.67 6.92
C GLY A 24 -9.17 -9.73 5.74
N THR A 25 -10.41 -9.42 5.34
CA THR A 25 -10.68 -8.44 4.29
C THR A 25 -10.50 -7.00 4.79
N LEU A 26 -10.19 -6.06 3.89
CA LEU A 26 -9.97 -4.66 4.26
C LEU A 26 -11.24 -4.02 4.82
N TYR A 27 -11.15 -3.41 6.00
CA TYR A 27 -12.20 -2.54 6.52
C TYR A 27 -11.97 -1.10 6.06
N THR A 28 -12.87 -0.58 5.23
CA THR A 28 -12.77 0.79 4.68
C THR A 28 -13.98 1.68 5.04
N GLY A 29 -14.89 1.20 5.89
CA GLY A 29 -16.11 1.95 6.25
C GLY A 29 -15.82 3.27 6.97
N ASN A 30 -14.71 3.37 7.70
CA ASN A 30 -14.28 4.60 8.37
C ASN A 30 -13.85 5.71 7.40
N TYR A 31 -13.52 5.38 6.15
CA TYR A 31 -13.05 6.36 5.16
C TYR A 31 -14.17 7.15 4.48
N ARG A 32 -15.44 6.83 4.77
CA ARG A 32 -16.61 7.53 4.22
C ARG A 32 -16.54 7.54 2.69
N GLY A 33 -16.47 8.72 2.06
CA GLY A 33 -16.40 8.87 0.60
C GLY A 33 -15.01 8.65 -0.01
N ALA A 34 -13.95 8.54 0.80
CA ALA A 34 -12.60 8.34 0.27
C ALA A 34 -12.41 6.89 -0.18
N LYS A 35 -12.02 6.72 -1.45
CA LYS A 35 -11.83 5.38 -2.05
C LYS A 35 -10.56 4.66 -1.55
N CYS A 36 -9.56 5.42 -1.10
CA CYS A 36 -8.28 4.90 -0.62
C CYS A 36 -7.66 3.84 -1.54
N ALA A 37 -7.56 4.16 -2.84
CA ALA A 37 -7.14 3.22 -3.86
C ALA A 37 -6.48 3.91 -5.06
N PHE A 38 -5.58 3.21 -5.74
CA PHE A 38 -5.10 3.60 -7.06
C PHE A 38 -5.05 2.43 -8.02
N ARG A 39 -4.99 2.75 -9.31
CA ARG A 39 -4.84 1.78 -10.40
C ARG A 39 -3.63 2.14 -11.23
N TYR A 40 -2.84 1.14 -11.58
CA TYR A 40 -1.72 1.25 -12.49
C TYR A 40 -1.94 0.31 -13.67
N THR A 41 -1.90 0.83 -14.90
CA THR A 41 -1.97 0.03 -16.12
C THR A 41 -0.60 -0.02 -16.78
N ALA A 42 -0.04 -1.22 -16.95
CA ALA A 42 1.31 -1.38 -17.50
C ALA A 42 1.36 -1.01 -18.99
N ALA A 43 2.30 -0.15 -19.37
CA ALA A 43 2.46 0.29 -20.76
C ALA A 43 3.21 -0.72 -21.65
N LYS A 44 3.97 -1.62 -21.03
CA LYS A 44 4.81 -2.64 -21.67
C LYS A 44 4.91 -3.88 -20.79
N ASP A 45 5.36 -4.98 -21.37
CA ASP A 45 5.70 -6.19 -20.62
C ASP A 45 6.99 -5.99 -19.81
N GLY A 46 7.08 -6.68 -18.67
CA GLY A 46 8.28 -6.74 -17.84
C GLY A 46 8.11 -6.09 -16.46
N PRO A 47 9.23 -5.80 -15.77
CA PRO A 47 9.19 -5.21 -14.43
C PRO A 47 8.64 -3.77 -14.47
N VAL A 48 7.79 -3.47 -13.51
CA VAL A 48 7.22 -2.14 -13.27
C VAL A 48 7.77 -1.63 -11.95
N SER A 49 8.35 -0.43 -11.96
CA SER A 49 8.59 0.37 -10.76
C SER A 49 7.74 1.65 -10.83
N TRP A 50 6.83 1.82 -9.88
CA TRP A 50 5.88 2.94 -9.91
C TRP A 50 5.36 3.34 -8.53
N HIS A 51 5.00 4.61 -8.36
CA HIS A 51 4.26 5.10 -7.18
C HIS A 51 3.34 6.28 -7.58
N PRO A 52 2.27 6.55 -6.80
CA PRO A 52 1.47 7.75 -7.02
C PRO A 52 2.28 9.01 -6.70
N ALA A 53 2.04 10.09 -7.45
CA ALA A 53 2.70 11.38 -7.25
C ALA A 53 1.83 12.41 -6.48
N PHE A 54 0.50 12.28 -6.56
CA PHE A 54 -0.44 13.32 -6.11
C PHE A 54 -1.48 12.82 -5.08
N THR A 55 -1.20 11.72 -4.40
CA THR A 55 -2.04 11.20 -3.32
C THR A 55 -1.20 10.46 -2.29
N PHE A 56 -1.70 10.40 -1.06
CA PHE A 56 -1.16 9.59 0.02
C PHE A 56 -2.33 9.02 0.84
N TYR A 57 -2.07 7.98 1.63
CA TYR A 57 -3.07 7.33 2.48
C TYR A 57 -2.46 7.02 3.85
N GLY A 58 -3.26 7.10 4.91
CA GLY A 58 -2.95 6.47 6.19
C GLY A 58 -3.41 5.01 6.14
N PHE A 59 -2.49 4.06 6.35
CA PHE A 59 -2.80 2.64 6.26
C PHE A 59 -1.80 1.77 7.01
N ARG A 60 -2.23 0.55 7.32
CA ARG A 60 -1.39 -0.56 7.78
C ARG A 60 -1.43 -1.76 6.84
N TYR A 61 -2.54 -1.93 6.13
CA TYR A 61 -2.81 -3.05 5.26
C TYR A 61 -2.98 -2.56 3.82
N VAL A 62 -2.50 -3.37 2.88
CA VAL A 62 -2.65 -3.15 1.44
C VAL A 62 -3.19 -4.42 0.79
N GLU A 63 -4.21 -4.27 -0.03
CA GLU A 63 -4.68 -5.30 -0.94
C GLU A 63 -4.10 -5.03 -2.33
N LEU A 64 -3.53 -6.05 -2.96
CA LEU A 64 -3.09 -6.02 -4.35
C LEU A 64 -3.94 -6.99 -5.17
N SER A 65 -4.61 -6.46 -6.20
CA SER A 65 -5.43 -7.24 -7.13
C SER A 65 -5.12 -6.91 -8.59
N GLY A 66 -5.68 -7.70 -9.51
CA GLY A 66 -5.37 -7.62 -10.95
C GLY A 66 -4.13 -8.43 -11.36
N LEU A 67 -3.68 -9.36 -10.51
CA LEU A 67 -2.62 -10.32 -10.84
C LEU A 67 -3.14 -11.41 -11.80
N PRO A 68 -2.25 -12.06 -12.59
CA PRO A 68 -2.65 -13.20 -13.42
C PRO A 68 -3.16 -14.35 -12.55
N GLU A 69 -4.00 -15.20 -13.14
CA GLU A 69 -4.54 -16.38 -12.45
C GLU A 69 -3.42 -17.25 -11.86
N GLY A 70 -3.61 -17.73 -10.62
CA GLY A 70 -2.64 -18.54 -9.89
C GLY A 70 -1.46 -17.77 -9.30
N VAL A 71 -1.26 -16.49 -9.64
CA VAL A 71 -0.17 -15.68 -9.09
C VAL A 71 -0.56 -15.08 -7.74
N LYS A 72 0.22 -15.38 -6.70
CA LYS A 72 0.06 -14.77 -5.37
C LYS A 72 0.98 -13.56 -5.21
N PRO A 73 0.54 -12.51 -4.49
CA PRO A 73 1.40 -11.38 -4.13
C PRO A 73 2.63 -11.82 -3.34
N LYS A 74 3.78 -11.19 -3.61
CA LYS A 74 4.99 -11.32 -2.79
C LYS A 74 5.16 -10.07 -1.92
N PRO A 75 5.59 -10.19 -0.64
CA PRO A 75 5.86 -9.03 0.20
C PRO A 75 6.87 -8.05 -0.41
N SER A 76 7.86 -8.56 -1.16
CA SER A 76 8.87 -7.75 -1.82
C SER A 76 8.35 -6.85 -2.96
N TRP A 77 7.10 -7.04 -3.40
CA TRP A 77 6.54 -6.27 -4.51
C TRP A 77 5.98 -4.91 -4.12
N ILE A 78 5.82 -4.67 -2.82
CA ILE A 78 5.26 -3.43 -2.32
C ILE A 78 6.12 -2.93 -1.16
N THR A 79 6.62 -1.70 -1.31
CA THR A 79 7.30 -0.97 -0.25
C THR A 79 6.48 0.27 0.10
N ALA A 80 6.12 0.44 1.37
CA ALA A 80 5.49 1.68 1.84
C ALA A 80 6.54 2.80 1.91
N ALA A 81 6.21 3.98 1.38
CA ALA A 81 7.01 5.18 1.57
C ALA A 81 6.32 6.03 2.64
N VAL A 82 6.98 6.24 3.77
CA VAL A 82 6.47 7.08 4.85
C VAL A 82 6.65 8.54 4.45
N LEU A 83 5.57 9.31 4.44
CA LEU A 83 5.56 10.71 4.04
C LEU A 83 5.11 11.58 5.21
N HIS A 84 5.92 12.57 5.55
CA HIS A 84 5.62 13.63 6.50
C HIS A 84 6.46 14.87 6.17
N SER A 85 6.18 16.01 6.78
CA SER A 85 7.07 17.17 6.71
C SER A 85 8.45 16.80 7.28
N ASP A 86 9.51 17.27 6.65
CA ASP A 86 10.88 16.95 7.05
C ASP A 86 11.31 17.81 8.25
N PHE A 87 10.87 17.42 9.45
CA PHE A 87 11.28 18.01 10.71
C PHE A 87 12.27 17.10 11.45
N THR A 88 13.22 17.69 12.15
CA THR A 88 14.14 16.96 13.02
C THR A 88 13.42 16.45 14.27
N THR A 89 13.62 15.18 14.64
CA THR A 89 13.17 14.63 15.92
C THR A 89 13.90 15.32 17.08
N THR A 90 13.17 15.97 17.98
CA THR A 90 13.75 16.75 19.09
C THR A 90 13.64 16.09 20.46
N GLY A 91 12.96 14.94 20.55
CA GLY A 91 12.76 14.24 21.82
C GLY A 91 12.65 12.73 21.64
N THR A 92 13.08 12.00 22.65
CA THR A 92 12.94 10.56 22.77
C THR A 92 12.37 10.21 24.13
N PHE A 93 11.66 9.09 24.22
CA PHE A 93 11.14 8.55 25.46
C PHE A 93 11.53 7.07 25.58
N HIS A 94 11.87 6.63 26.78
CA HIS A 94 12.19 5.24 27.08
C HIS A 94 11.68 4.87 28.48
N SER A 95 11.13 3.66 28.61
CA SER A 95 10.66 3.09 29.87
C SER A 95 11.06 1.62 29.94
N SER A 96 11.26 1.11 31.16
CA SER A 96 11.38 -0.33 31.40
C SER A 96 10.03 -1.05 31.29
N HIS A 97 8.92 -0.31 31.29
CA HIS A 97 7.59 -0.86 31.14
C HIS A 97 7.26 -1.09 29.66
N PRO A 98 7.03 -2.33 29.19
CA PRO A 98 6.99 -2.66 27.76
C PRO A 98 5.81 -2.08 26.97
N LEU A 99 4.78 -1.57 27.65
CA LEU A 99 3.63 -0.90 27.03
C LEU A 99 3.76 0.64 26.98
N LEU A 100 4.88 1.20 27.46
CA LEU A 100 5.15 2.65 27.49
C LEU A 100 6.38 3.01 26.67
#